data_AF-V9Z5M4-F1
#
_entry.id   AF-V9Z5M4-F1
#
_cell.length_a   1.000
_cell.length_b   1.000
_cell.length_c   1.000
_cell.angle_alpha   90.00
_cell.angle_beta   90.00
_cell.angle_gamma   90.00
#
_symmetry.space_group_name_H-M   'P 1'
#
loop_
_entity.id
_entity.type
_entity.pdbx_description
1 polymer ?
#
loop_
_entity_poly.entity_id
_entity_poly.type
_entity_poly.pdbx_seq_one_letter_code
_entity_poly.pdbx_strand_id
1 'polypeptide(L)' 'MRPEEINDGVSLLTELGQFGPDGRALYDPRPGDPARWDWGGGSP' A
#
# COMPACT_ATOMS: atom_id res chain seq x y z
N MET A 1 4.43 14.72 -3.94
CA MET A 1 4.97 13.36 -4.06
C MET A 1 5.75 13.31 -5.36
N ARG A 2 7.00 12.87 -5.31
CA ARG A 2 7.84 12.73 -6.50
C ARG A 2 7.52 11.39 -7.20
N PRO A 3 7.65 11.28 -8.53
CA PRO A 3 7.33 10.04 -9.24
C PRO A 3 8.10 8.81 -8.75
N GLU A 4 9.34 9.00 -8.28
CA GLU A 4 10.12 7.96 -7.61
C GLU A 4 9.47 7.41 -6.34
N GLU A 5 8.88 8.27 -5.49
CA GLU A 5 8.19 7.86 -4.26
C GLU A 5 6.91 7.07 -4.53
N ILE A 6 6.32 7.22 -5.72
CA ILE A 6 5.13 6.47 -6.17
C ILE A 6 5.51 5.04 -6.57
N ASN A 7 6.76 4.80 -6.98
CA ASN A 7 7.21 3.48 -7.45
C ASN A 7 7.59 2.50 -6.32
N ASP A 8 7.73 2.98 -5.08
CA ASP A 8 8.26 2.19 -3.97
C ASP A 8 7.20 1.42 -3.17
N GLY A 9 5.92 1.58 -3.49
CA GLY A 9 4.83 1.01 -2.70
C GLY A 9 4.48 1.84 -1.46
N VAL A 10 3.36 1.53 -0.82
CA VAL A 10 2.93 2.18 0.44
C VAL A 10 2.34 1.20 1.43
N SER A 11 2.53 1.50 2.71
CA SER A 11 1.92 0.77 3.83
C SER A 11 1.01 1.72 4.61
N LEU A 12 -0.30 1.50 4.52
CA LEU A 12 -1.33 2.38 5.08
C LEU A 12 -1.96 1.75 6.32
N LEU A 13 -2.13 2.53 7.39
CA LEU A 13 -2.81 2.06 8.60
C LEU A 13 -4.26 1.66 8.30
N THR A 14 -4.71 0.60 8.95
CA THR A 14 -6.09 0.13 8.87
C THR A 14 -6.64 -0.12 10.27
N GLU A 15 -7.70 0.61 10.63
CA GLU A 15 -8.38 0.43 11.92
C GLU A 15 -9.15 -0.90 12.01
N LEU A 16 -9.54 -1.47 10.87
CA LEU A 16 -10.45 -2.63 10.76
C LEU A 16 -9.86 -3.80 9.95
N GLY A 17 -8.53 -3.87 9.85
CA GLY A 17 -7.84 -4.96 9.15
C GLY A 17 -7.77 -6.25 9.97
N GLN A 18 -7.35 -7.35 9.34
CA GLN A 18 -7.19 -8.66 9.99
C GLN A 18 -6.23 -8.63 11.19
N PHE A 19 -5.35 -7.62 11.27
CA PHE A 19 -4.34 -7.46 12.31
C PHE A 19 -4.74 -6.45 13.40
N GLY A 20 -5.96 -5.92 13.37
CA GLY A 20 -6.44 -4.93 14.34
C GLY A 20 -5.91 -3.51 14.07
N PRO A 21 -6.01 -2.60 15.06
CA PRO A 21 -5.84 -1.15 14.88
C PRO A 21 -4.47 -0.70 14.37
N ASP A 22 -3.42 -1.44 14.72
CA ASP A 22 -2.04 -1.14 14.29
C ASP A 22 -1.68 -1.79 12.95
N GLY A 23 -2.57 -2.65 12.44
CA GLY A 23 -2.40 -3.37 11.18
C GLY A 23 -2.32 -2.42 9.99
N ARG A 24 -1.61 -2.88 8.95
CA ARG A 24 -1.39 -2.10 7.73
C ARG A 24 -1.86 -2.85 6.51
N ALA A 25 -2.34 -2.11 5.51
CA ALA A 25 -2.57 -2.59 4.16
C ALA A 25 -1.41 -2.18 3.25
N LEU A 26 -0.92 -3.12 2.46
CA LEU A 26 0.16 -2.91 1.51
C LEU A 26 -0.42 -2.67 0.11
N TYR A 27 0.12 -1.68 -0.56
CA TYR A 27 -0.21 -1.37 -1.95
C TYR A 27 1.05 -1.17 -2.77
N ASP A 28 1.09 -1.80 -3.93
CA ASP A 28 2.19 -1.67 -4.88
C ASP A 28 1.70 -0.98 -6.17
N PRO A 29 2.48 -0.07 -6.74
CA PRO A 29 2.17 0.56 -8.02
C PRO A 29 2.30 -0.45 -9.15
N ARG A 30 1.43 -0.34 -10.17
CA ARG A 30 1.55 -1.18 -11.36
C ARG A 30 2.70 -0.69 -12.26
N PRO A 31 3.63 -1.56 -12.68
CA PRO A 31 4.64 -1.19 -13.66
C PRO A 31 4.00 -0.63 -14.94
N GLY A 32 4.36 0.59 -15.32
CA GLY A 32 3.84 1.26 -16.51
C GLY A 32 2.49 1.98 -16.34
N ASP A 33 1.83 1.87 -15.18
CA ASP A 33 0.64 2.64 -14.83
C ASP A 33 0.67 3.06 -13.34
N PRO A 34 1.49 4.07 -12.98
CA PRO A 34 1.71 4.49 -11.59
C PRO A 34 0.47 5.12 -10.93
N ALA A 35 -0.60 5.37 -11.70
CA ALA A 35 -1.88 5.80 -11.16
C ALA A 35 -2.73 4.62 -10.64
N ARG A 36 -2.35 3.38 -10.94
CA ARG A 36 -3.03 2.16 -10.48
C ARG A 36 -2.19 1.41 -9.47
N TRP A 37 -2.85 0.99 -8.41
CA TRP A 37 -2.23 0.32 -7.28
C TRP A 37 -2.92 -1.01 -7.02
N ASP A 38 -2.12 -2.05 -6.86
CA ASP A 38 -2.58 -3.39 -6.51
C ASP A 38 -2.48 -3.62 -5.01
N TRP A 39 -3.46 -4.31 -4.47
CA TRP A 39 -3.45 -4.70 -3.06
C TRP A 39 -2.54 -5.91 -2.86
N GLY A 40 -1.52 -5.75 -2.01
CA GLY A 40 -0.53 -6.78 -1.70
C GLY A 40 -0.86 -7.63 -0.48
N GLY A 41 -1.92 -7.28 0.27
CA GLY A 41 -2.30 -7.94 1.52
C GLY A 41 -2.22 -7.00 2.72
N GLY A 42 -2.24 -7.59 3.92
CA GLY A 42 -2.01 -6.85 5.15
C GLY A 42 -0.72 -7.28 5.84
N SER A 43 -0.22 -6.44 6.74
CA SER A 43 0.82 -6.78 7.71
C SER A 43 0.38 -6.38 9.13
N PRO A 44 0.90 -7.05 10.17
CA PRO A 44 0.89 -6.52 11.53
C PRO A 44 1.56 -5.15 11.63
#